data_AF-A0A970BR20-F1
#
_entry.id   AF-A0A970BR20-F1
#
_cell.length_a   1.000
_cell.length_b   1.000
_cell.length_c   1.000
_cell.angle_alpha   90.00
_cell.angle_beta   90.00
_cell.angle_gamma   90.00
#
_symmetry.space_group_name_H-M   'P 1'
#
loop_
_entity.id
_entity.type
_entity.pdbx_description
1 polymer ?
#
loop_
_entity_poly.entity_id
_entity_poly.type
_entity_poly.pdbx_seq_one_letter_code
_entity_poly.pdbx_strand_id
1 'polypeptide(L)'
;MQFMPWSQDLEIGIGEVDEQHQWLVNLTNQLHTHMNEGQLDPQRIGDCLEQLMDYTMNHFIAEEELLKRHGYPDTDEHIRQHNQFCQQVMALQDRHEAGERVGNEAVDLLKNWLINHITRIDRDYVDYFRANNITV
;
A
#
# COMPACT_ATOMS: atom_id res chain seq x y z
N MET A 1 17.12 -12.55 2.83
CA MET A 1 16.65 -11.31 3.48
C MET A 1 15.36 -10.90 2.80
N GLN A 2 14.39 -10.36 3.54
CA GLN A 2 13.16 -9.81 2.94
C GLN A 2 13.50 -8.56 2.13
N PHE A 3 12.76 -8.33 1.06
CA PHE A 3 12.96 -7.18 0.18
C PHE A 3 12.53 -5.87 0.82
N MET A 4 11.46 -5.93 1.61
CA MET A 4 10.90 -4.85 2.39
C MET A 4 10.58 -5.38 3.80
N PRO A 5 11.54 -5.43 4.73
CA PRO A 5 11.25 -5.88 6.08
C PRO A 5 10.31 -4.89 6.79
N TRP A 6 9.38 -5.40 7.60
CA TRP A 6 8.65 -4.55 8.54
C TRP A 6 9.61 -3.92 9.55
N SER A 7 9.40 -2.65 9.87
CA SER A 7 10.13 -1.93 10.91
C SER A 7 9.21 -1.01 11.69
N GLN A 8 9.66 -0.58 12.86
CA GLN A 8 8.93 0.39 13.69
C GLN A 8 8.72 1.73 12.99
N ASP A 9 9.50 2.04 11.95
CA ASP A 9 9.29 3.24 11.13
C ASP A 9 8.04 3.15 10.26
N LEU A 10 7.44 1.97 10.08
CA LEU A 10 6.17 1.79 9.38
C LEU A 10 4.97 1.70 10.34
N GLU A 11 5.21 1.79 11.66
CA GLU A 11 4.16 1.86 12.67
C GLU A 11 3.73 3.32 12.87
N ILE A 12 2.44 3.56 12.70
CA ILE A 12 1.82 4.87 12.96
C ILE A 12 1.10 4.89 14.32
N GLY A 13 0.84 3.72 14.91
CA GLY A 13 0.31 3.56 16.27
C GLY A 13 -1.20 3.43 16.33
N ILE A 14 -1.86 3.10 15.21
CA ILE A 14 -3.28 2.74 15.14
C ILE A 14 -3.32 1.25 14.80
N GLY A 15 -3.69 0.42 15.76
CA GLY A 15 -3.52 -1.04 15.67
C GLY A 15 -4.12 -1.66 14.41
N GLU A 16 -5.35 -1.28 14.06
CA GLU A 16 -6.01 -1.80 12.85
C GLU A 16 -5.31 -1.36 11.55
N VAL A 17 -4.80 -0.13 11.49
CA VAL A 17 -4.08 0.38 10.31
C VAL A 17 -2.69 -0.24 10.21
N ASP A 18 -1.97 -0.36 11.33
CA ASP A 18 -0.66 -1.01 11.39
C ASP A 18 -0.74 -2.49 10.96
N GLU A 19 -1.80 -3.20 11.35
CA GLU A 19 -2.07 -4.56 10.86
C GLU A 19 -2.27 -4.58 9.34
N GLN A 20 -3.03 -3.65 8.79
CA GLN A 20 -3.24 -3.54 7.34
C GLN A 20 -1.94 -3.22 6.59
N HIS A 21 -1.12 -2.32 7.11
CA HIS A 21 0.22 -2.04 6.57
C HIS A 21 1.11 -3.27 6.57
N GLN A 22 1.13 -4.05 7.65
CA GLN A 22 1.91 -5.30 7.73
C GLN A 22 1.49 -6.29 6.64
N TRP A 23 0.19 -6.40 6.36
CA TRP A 23 -0.32 -7.23 5.26
C TRP A 23 0.17 -6.74 3.89
N LEU A 24 0.11 -5.45 3.62
CA LEU A 24 0.61 -4.85 2.36
C LEU A 24 2.12 -5.09 2.18
N VAL A 25 2.90 -4.94 3.25
CA VAL A 25 4.34 -5.25 3.24
C VAL A 25 4.59 -6.74 2.98
N ASN A 26 3.79 -7.62 3.58
CA ASN A 26 3.89 -9.06 3.35
C ASN A 26 3.56 -9.44 1.89
N LEU A 27 2.50 -8.88 1.30
CA LEU A 27 2.15 -9.07 -0.11
C LEU A 27 3.27 -8.58 -1.04
N THR A 28 3.86 -7.42 -0.75
CA THR A 28 5.00 -6.88 -1.50
C THR A 28 6.21 -7.83 -1.47
N ASN A 29 6.51 -8.43 -0.31
CA ASN A 29 7.58 -9.42 -0.18
C ASN A 29 7.28 -10.74 -0.90
N GLN A 30 6.01 -11.17 -0.92
CA GLN A 30 5.59 -12.37 -1.65
C GLN A 30 5.78 -12.18 -3.16
N LEU A 31 5.33 -11.05 -3.71
CA LEU A 31 5.54 -10.70 -5.11
C LEU A 31 7.03 -10.71 -5.47
N HIS A 32 7.87 -10.07 -4.67
CA HIS A 32 9.33 -10.09 -4.87
C HIS A 32 9.91 -11.51 -4.81
N THR A 33 9.42 -12.36 -3.91
CA THR A 33 9.89 -13.75 -3.76
C THR A 33 9.57 -14.56 -5.01
N HIS A 34 8.32 -14.50 -5.49
CA HIS A 34 7.89 -15.20 -6.70
C HIS A 34 8.70 -14.81 -7.95
N MET A 35 9.14 -13.55 -8.03
CA MET A 35 10.01 -13.13 -9.12
C MET A 35 11.44 -13.68 -9.06
N ASN A 36 11.96 -13.97 -7.86
CA ASN A 36 13.33 -14.41 -7.65
C ASN A 36 13.51 -15.94 -7.60
N GLU A 37 12.43 -16.71 -7.42
CA GLU A 37 12.46 -18.18 -7.38
C GLU A 37 12.72 -18.86 -8.74
N GLY A 38 13.09 -18.09 -9.77
CA GLY A 38 13.59 -18.61 -11.06
C GLY A 38 12.50 -19.16 -11.99
N GLN A 39 11.24 -19.18 -11.56
CA GLN A 39 10.07 -19.45 -12.38
C GLN A 39 9.21 -18.18 -12.40
N LEU A 40 9.54 -17.28 -13.33
CA LEU A 40 8.70 -16.14 -13.68
C LEU A 40 7.40 -16.68 -14.31
N ASP A 41 6.50 -17.19 -13.47
CA ASP A 41 5.16 -17.61 -13.86
C ASP A 41 4.29 -16.36 -13.96
N PRO A 42 3.90 -15.92 -15.18
CA PRO A 42 3.09 -14.73 -15.35
C PRO A 42 1.75 -14.85 -14.64
N GLN A 43 1.20 -16.06 -14.48
CA GLN A 43 -0.07 -16.24 -13.77
C GLN A 43 0.09 -15.83 -12.30
N ARG A 44 1.13 -16.31 -11.62
CA ARG A 44 1.39 -15.97 -10.21
C ARG A 44 1.64 -14.49 -10.00
N ILE A 45 2.31 -13.83 -10.93
CA ILE A 45 2.51 -12.37 -10.87
C ILE A 45 1.16 -11.66 -10.99
N GLY A 46 0.30 -12.10 -11.92
CA GLY A 46 -1.05 -11.55 -12.08
C GLY A 46 -1.89 -11.73 -10.81
N ASP A 47 -1.93 -12.94 -10.27
CA ASP A 47 -2.68 -13.26 -9.05
C ASP A 47 -2.22 -12.42 -7.85
N CYS A 48 -0.90 -12.14 -7.74
CA CYS A 48 -0.37 -11.26 -6.71
C CYS A 48 -0.73 -9.79 -6.92
N LEU A 49 -0.72 -9.29 -8.17
CA LEU A 49 -1.12 -7.92 -8.48
C LEU A 49 -2.61 -7.70 -8.19
N GLU A 50 -3.46 -8.68 -8.51
CA GLU A 50 -4.90 -8.66 -8.21
C GLU A 50 -5.15 -8.63 -6.70
N GLN A 51 -4.56 -9.57 -5.95
CA GLN A 51 -4.68 -9.62 -4.48
C GLN A 51 -4.21 -8.32 -3.82
N LEU A 52 -3.15 -7.73 -4.36
CA LEU A 52 -2.61 -6.49 -3.84
C LEU A 52 -3.54 -5.32 -4.12
N MET A 53 -4.08 -5.21 -5.33
CA MET A 53 -5.09 -4.19 -5.65
C MET A 53 -6.28 -4.30 -4.70
N ASP A 54 -6.84 -5.50 -4.56
CA ASP A 54 -8.00 -5.73 -3.70
C ASP A 54 -7.73 -5.34 -2.24
N TYR A 55 -6.57 -5.73 -1.71
CA TYR A 55 -6.22 -5.41 -0.33
C TYR A 55 -5.95 -3.91 -0.13
N THR A 56 -5.21 -3.29 -1.05
CA THR A 56 -4.93 -1.85 -1.04
C THR A 56 -6.22 -1.03 -1.08
N MET A 57 -7.19 -1.37 -1.94
CA MET A 57 -8.45 -0.64 -1.99
C MET A 57 -9.25 -0.77 -0.69
N ASN A 58 -9.30 -1.96 -0.09
CA ASN A 58 -10.00 -2.16 1.18
C ASN A 58 -9.36 -1.35 2.32
N HIS A 59 -8.03 -1.34 2.38
CA HIS A 59 -7.26 -0.51 3.31
C HIS A 59 -7.58 0.98 3.13
N PHE A 60 -7.52 1.48 1.89
CA PHE A 60 -7.82 2.88 1.57
C PHE A 60 -9.24 3.26 1.97
N ILE A 61 -10.24 2.42 1.68
CA ILE A 61 -11.63 2.70 2.08
C ILE A 61 -11.73 2.82 3.61
N ALA A 62 -11.11 1.91 4.36
CA ALA A 62 -11.15 1.93 5.83
C ALA A 62 -10.50 3.21 6.39
N GLU A 63 -9.33 3.56 5.87
CA GLU A 63 -8.60 4.77 6.27
C GLU A 63 -9.35 6.05 5.88
N GLU A 64 -9.85 6.15 4.65
CA GLU A 64 -10.60 7.32 4.20
C GLU A 64 -11.87 7.56 5.02
N GLU A 65 -12.57 6.49 5.42
CA GLU A 65 -13.72 6.59 6.33
C GLU A 65 -13.30 7.04 7.73
N LEU A 66 -12.13 6.62 8.22
CA LEU A 66 -11.55 7.12 9.46
C LEU A 66 -11.27 8.63 9.36
N LEU A 67 -10.60 9.07 8.30
CA LEU A 67 -10.26 10.48 8.07
C LEU A 67 -11.51 11.37 7.99
N LYS A 68 -12.51 10.95 7.20
CA LYS A 68 -13.80 11.65 7.07
C LYS A 68 -14.53 11.75 8.40
N ARG A 69 -14.61 10.64 9.15
CA ARG A 69 -15.31 10.59 10.45
C ARG A 69 -14.73 11.57 11.46
N HIS A 70 -13.42 11.74 11.44
CA HIS A 70 -12.69 12.58 12.38
C HIS A 70 -12.39 13.99 11.86
N GLY A 71 -12.86 14.32 10.65
CA GLY A 71 -12.76 15.67 10.09
C GLY A 71 -11.33 16.09 9.77
N TYR A 72 -10.47 15.15 9.35
CA TYR A 72 -9.10 15.47 8.97
C TYR A 72 -9.09 16.46 7.78
N PRO A 73 -8.44 17.64 7.89
CA PRO A 73 -8.55 18.69 6.89
C PRO A 73 -8.01 18.32 5.51
N ASP A 74 -7.01 17.44 5.45
CA ASP A 74 -6.36 17.05 4.20
C ASP A 74 -6.90 15.72 3.62
N THR A 75 -8.10 15.31 4.05
CA THR A 75 -8.77 14.08 3.59
C THR A 75 -8.86 14.00 2.05
N ASP A 76 -9.26 15.07 1.39
CA ASP A 76 -9.40 15.08 -0.08
C ASP A 76 -8.06 14.87 -0.79
N GLU A 77 -6.97 15.43 -0.25
CA GLU A 77 -5.63 15.24 -0.81
C GLU A 77 -5.11 13.82 -0.58
N HIS A 78 -5.38 13.25 0.60
CA HIS A 78 -5.06 11.86 0.92
C HIS A 78 -5.74 10.87 -0.04
N ILE A 79 -7.06 11.04 -0.25
CA ILE A 79 -7.85 10.29 -1.24
C ILE A 79 -7.26 10.44 -2.64
N ARG A 80 -6.77 11.63 -2.99
CA ARG A 80 -6.18 11.88 -4.31
C ARG A 80 -4.89 11.09 -4.52
N GLN A 81 -4.06 10.94 -3.48
CA GLN A 81 -2.85 10.12 -3.53
C GLN A 81 -3.17 8.62 -3.63
N HIS A 82 -4.17 8.14 -2.90
CA HIS A 82 -4.68 6.77 -3.04
C HIS A 82 -5.14 6.47 -4.47
N ASN A 83 -5.97 7.35 -5.04
CA ASN A 83 -6.47 7.19 -6.40
C ASN A 83 -5.33 7.18 -7.43
N GLN A 84 -4.32 8.04 -7.26
CA GLN A 84 -3.16 8.05 -8.14
C GLN A 84 -2.38 6.73 -8.06
N PHE A 85 -2.20 6.17 -6.87
CA PHE A 85 -1.55 4.89 -6.69
C PHE A 85 -2.34 3.75 -7.33
N CYS A 86 -3.65 3.68 -7.10
CA CYS A 86 -4.51 2.70 -7.77
C CYS A 86 -4.38 2.76 -9.29
N GLN A 87 -4.37 3.96 -9.88
CA GLN A 87 -4.17 4.13 -11.33
C GLN A 87 -2.83 3.58 -11.82
N GLN A 88 -1.75 3.76 -11.04
CA GLN A 88 -0.43 3.22 -11.39
C GLN A 88 -0.41 1.69 -11.33
N VAL A 89 -1.04 1.09 -10.31
CA VAL A 89 -1.12 -0.38 -10.18
C VAL A 89 -2.02 -0.96 -11.26
N MET A 90 -3.16 -0.33 -11.59
CA MET A 90 -4.01 -0.74 -12.72
C MET A 90 -3.24 -0.72 -14.05
N ALA A 91 -2.45 0.33 -14.30
CA ALA A 91 -1.65 0.40 -15.52
C ALA A 91 -0.59 -0.72 -15.60
N LEU A 92 -0.03 -1.15 -14.47
CA LEU A 92 0.88 -2.30 -14.42
C LEU A 92 0.13 -3.60 -14.70
N GLN A 93 -1.08 -3.77 -14.14
CA GLN A 93 -1.92 -4.92 -14.40
C GLN A 93 -2.30 -5.02 -15.89
N ASP A 94 -2.77 -3.93 -16.51
CA ASP A 94 -3.11 -3.90 -17.94
C ASP A 94 -1.92 -4.30 -18.82
N ARG A 95 -0.72 -3.80 -18.49
CA ARG A 95 0.52 -4.14 -19.20
C ARG A 95 0.91 -5.61 -18.99
N HIS A 96 0.74 -6.13 -17.77
CA HIS A 96 0.97 -7.54 -17.46
C HIS A 96 0.04 -8.46 -18.27
N GLU A 97 -1.24 -8.12 -18.33
CA GLU A 97 -2.26 -8.83 -19.12
C GLU A 97 -1.96 -8.78 -20.63
N ALA A 98 -1.35 -7.69 -21.11
CA ALA A 98 -0.82 -7.57 -22.47
C ALA A 98 0.46 -8.39 -22.72
N GLY A 99 1.00 -9.07 -21.70
CA GLY A 99 2.18 -9.94 -21.77
C GLY A 99 3.50 -9.24 -21.46
N GLU A 100 3.48 -7.99 -20.96
CA GLU A 100 4.70 -7.31 -20.52
C GLU A 100 5.22 -7.85 -19.20
N ARG A 101 6.55 -7.82 -19.02
CA ARG A 101 7.19 -8.19 -17.77
C ARG A 101 7.27 -6.99 -16.84
N VAL A 102 6.27 -6.81 -16.00
CA VAL A 102 6.16 -5.64 -15.09
C VAL A 102 6.63 -5.89 -13.66
N GLY A 103 6.98 -7.13 -13.29
CA GLY A 103 7.20 -7.50 -11.89
C GLY A 103 8.18 -6.60 -11.12
N ASN A 104 9.35 -6.27 -11.70
CA ASN A 104 10.35 -5.41 -11.04
C ASN A 104 9.78 -4.01 -10.82
N GLU A 105 9.12 -3.45 -11.83
CA GLU A 105 8.48 -2.14 -11.77
C GLU A 105 7.37 -2.12 -10.71
N ALA A 106 6.57 -3.18 -10.64
CA ALA A 106 5.52 -3.31 -9.63
C ALA A 106 6.11 -3.34 -8.22
N VAL A 107 7.07 -4.23 -7.95
CA VAL A 107 7.67 -4.35 -6.62
C VAL A 107 8.36 -3.06 -6.17
N ASP A 108 9.04 -2.37 -7.07
CA ASP A 108 9.68 -1.07 -6.78
C ASP A 108 8.63 0.03 -6.54
N LEU A 109 7.56 0.09 -7.33
CA LEU A 109 6.46 1.02 -7.14
C LEU A 109 5.84 0.84 -5.75
N LEU A 110 5.48 -0.38 -5.39
CA LEU A 110 4.81 -0.72 -4.13
C LEU A 110 5.66 -0.37 -2.92
N LYS A 111 6.92 -0.80 -2.92
CA LYS A 111 7.84 -0.52 -1.82
C LYS A 111 8.05 0.97 -1.65
N ASN A 112 8.33 1.69 -2.73
CA ASN A 112 8.57 3.13 -2.65
C ASN A 112 7.31 3.88 -2.22
N TRP A 113 6.15 3.49 -2.72
CA TRP A 113 4.89 4.11 -2.34
C TRP A 113 4.57 3.86 -0.87
N LEU A 114 4.56 2.61 -0.41
CA LEU A 114 4.26 2.25 0.98
C LEU A 114 5.20 2.96 1.96
N ILE A 115 6.51 2.95 1.72
CA ILE A 115 7.46 3.62 2.62
C ILE A 115 7.16 5.12 2.70
N ASN A 116 7.02 5.79 1.55
CA ASN A 116 6.83 7.24 1.55
C ASN A 116 5.46 7.66 2.07
N HIS A 117 4.41 6.91 1.74
CA HIS A 117 3.04 7.19 2.15
C HIS A 117 2.87 7.00 3.65
N ILE A 118 3.25 5.82 4.16
CA ILE A 118 3.14 5.50 5.60
C ILE A 118 3.98 6.44 6.45
N THR A 119 5.25 6.67 6.09
CA THR A 119 6.17 7.45 6.95
C THR A 119 5.91 8.95 6.92
N ARG A 120 5.08 9.44 6.01
CA ARG A 120 4.83 10.87 5.83
C ARG A 120 3.34 11.18 5.91
N ILE A 121 2.59 10.68 4.95
CA ILE A 121 1.17 11.02 4.75
C ILE A 121 0.32 10.42 5.87
N ASP A 122 0.52 9.13 6.19
CA ASP A 122 -0.30 8.50 7.23
C ASP A 122 0.07 9.01 8.63
N ARG A 123 1.34 9.36 8.84
CA ARG A 123 1.77 10.01 10.09
C ARG A 123 1.14 11.40 10.29
N ASP A 124 0.91 12.16 9.21
CA ASP A 124 0.35 13.51 9.30
C ASP A 124 -1.05 13.51 9.96
N TYR A 125 -1.92 12.55 9.59
CA TYR A 125 -3.24 12.48 10.23
C TYR A 125 -3.19 11.94 11.67
N VAL A 126 -2.22 11.08 12.00
CA VAL A 126 -2.00 10.63 13.38
C VAL A 126 -1.60 11.82 14.26
N ASP A 127 -0.70 12.66 13.78
CA ASP A 127 -0.28 13.86 14.50
C ASP A 127 -1.42 14.86 14.65
N TYR A 128 -2.28 14.99 13.61
CA TYR A 128 -3.52 15.74 13.72
C TYR A 128 -4.46 15.17 14.79
N PHE A 129 -4.69 13.85 14.83
CA PHE A 129 -5.54 13.23 15.84
C PHE A 129 -5.00 13.47 17.25
N ARG A 130 -3.70 13.29 17.46
CA ARG A 130 -3.03 13.58 18.74
C ARG A 130 -3.19 15.04 19.16
N ALA A 131 -2.96 15.97 18.25
CA ALA A 131 -3.08 17.41 18.53
C ALA A 131 -4.52 17.82 18.90
N ASN A 132 -5.53 17.08 18.41
CA ASN A 132 -6.95 17.35 18.66
C ASN A 132 -7.57 16.41 19.71
N ASN A 133 -6.78 15.59 20.41
CA ASN A 133 -7.24 14.59 21.39
C ASN A 133 -8.30 13.63 20.83
N ILE A 134 -8.16 13.26 19.56
CA ILE A 134 -8.98 12.26 18.90
C ILE A 134 -8.37 10.88 19.19
N THR A 135 -9.16 9.98 19.76
CA THR A 135 -8.75 8.60 20.05
C THR A 135 -9.32 7.66 19.00
N VAL A 136 -8.45 6.86 18.41
CA VAL A 136 -8.72 5.86 17.37
C VAL A 136 -8.00 4.56 17.70
#